data_AF-A0A151IPD0-F1
#
_entry.id   AF-A0A151IPD0-F1
#
_cell.length_a   1.000
_cell.length_b   1.000
_cell.length_c   1.000
_cell.angle_alpha   90.00
_cell.angle_beta   90.00
_cell.angle_gamma   90.00
#
_symmetry.space_group_name_H-M   'P 1'
#
loop_
_entity.id
_entity.type
_entity.pdbx_description
1 polymer ?
#
loop_
_entity_poly.entity_id
_entity_poly.type
_entity_poly.pdbx_seq_one_letter_code
_entity_poly.pdbx_strand_id
1 'polypeptide(L)' 'FYLWGHVKSLVYRNAPNNIANLRQRIIHGSEEIRRDPIVFQRVRNSFDRRIRACIRAEGSYFKHFI' A
#
# COMPACT_ATOMS: atom_id res chain seq x y z
N PHE A 1 1.58 -5.55 2.44
CA PHE A 1 0.96 -4.29 2.92
C PHE A 1 1.08 -3.28 1.80
N TYR A 2 -0.04 -2.91 1.17
CA TYR A 2 -0.08 -2.23 -0.14
C TYR A 2 -0.26 -0.71 -0.01
N LEU A 3 -1.28 -0.27 0.73
CA LEU A 3 -1.74 1.12 0.71
C LEU A 3 -0.68 2.12 1.18
N TRP A 4 -0.14 1.94 2.40
CA TRP A 4 0.84 2.90 2.94
C TRP A 4 2.15 2.95 2.12
N GLY A 5 2.60 1.80 1.61
CA GLY A 5 3.77 1.76 0.71
C GLY A 5 3.52 2.57 -0.56
N HIS A 6 2.33 2.44 -1.15
CA HIS A 6 1.94 3.16 -2.35
C HIS A 6 1.76 4.67 -2.10
N VAL A 7 1.07 5.04 -1.01
CA VAL A 7 0.94 6.45 -0.60
C VAL A 7 2.31 7.08 -0.42
N LYS A 8 3.25 6.40 0.26
CA LYS A 8 4.63 6.90 0.40
C LYS A 8 5.32 7.07 -0.94
N SER A 9 5.15 6.14 -1.89
CA SER A 9 5.76 6.26 -3.22
C SER A 9 5.29 7.50 -3.98
N LEU A 10 4.05 7.93 -3.79
CA LEU A 10 3.49 9.15 -4.38
C LEU A 10 3.99 10.41 -3.63
N VAL A 11 3.90 10.39 -2.30
CA VAL A 11 4.25 11.52 -1.43
C VAL A 11 5.74 11.89 -1.52
N TYR A 12 6.61 10.87 -1.57
CA TYR A 12 8.06 11.02 -1.57
C TYR A 12 8.69 10.92 -2.96
N ARG A 13 7.90 10.90 -4.04
CA ARG A 13 8.43 10.98 -5.42
C ARG A 13 9.35 12.19 -5.59
N ASN A 14 9.00 13.27 -4.92
CA ASN A 14 9.87 14.40 -4.63
C ASN A 14 9.89 14.58 -3.11
N ALA A 15 10.97 15.07 -2.50
CA ALA A 15 10.94 15.36 -1.07
C ALA A 15 9.91 16.48 -0.78
N PRO A 16 9.04 16.35 0.24
CA PRO A 16 8.16 17.44 0.66
C PRO A 16 8.97 18.51 1.42
N ASN A 17 8.66 19.78 1.14
CA ASN A 17 9.48 20.90 1.64
C ASN A 17 9.12 21.34 3.07
N ASN A 18 7.93 20.95 3.56
CA ASN A 18 7.44 21.24 4.91
C ASN A 18 6.23 20.36 5.26
N ILE A 19 5.75 20.44 6.51
CA ILE A 19 4.63 19.64 7.03
C ILE A 19 3.31 19.91 6.28
N ALA A 20 3.04 21.15 5.89
CA ALA A 20 1.82 21.49 5.17
C ALA A 20 1.81 20.84 3.77
N ASN A 21 2.92 20.91 3.05
CA ASN A 21 3.10 20.26 1.77
C ASN A 21 3.03 18.73 1.88
N LEU A 22 3.63 18.14 2.92
CA LEU A 22 3.51 16.71 3.22
C LEU A 22 2.04 16.30 3.40
N ARG A 23 1.27 17.04 4.21
CA ARG A 23 -0.16 16.78 4.44
C ARG A 23 -0.95 16.86 3.15
N GLN A 24 -0.77 17.92 2.35
CA GLN A 24 -1.46 18.07 1.07
C GLN A 24 -1.15 16.90 0.12
N ARG A 25 0.11 16.45 0.08
CA ARG A 25 0.51 15.31 -0.76
C ARG A 25 -0.09 13.99 -0.30
N ILE A 26 -0.20 13.77 1.01
CA ILE A 26 -0.88 12.56 1.53
C ILE A 26 -2.35 12.56 1.11
N ILE A 27 -3.03 13.70 1.23
CA ILE A 27 -4.43 13.84 0.82
C ILE A 27 -4.54 13.58 -0.69
N HIS A 28 -3.74 14.27 -1.51
CA HIS A 28 -3.76 14.11 -2.97
C HIS A 28 -3.44 12.67 -3.41
N GLY A 29 -2.38 12.08 -2.86
CA GLY A 29 -2.03 10.69 -3.19
C GLY A 29 -3.11 9.70 -2.78
N SER A 30 -3.80 9.93 -1.65
CA SER A 30 -4.93 9.11 -1.24
C SER A 30 -6.12 9.26 -2.18
N GLU A 31 -6.37 10.48 -2.65
CA GLU A 31 -7.41 10.79 -3.64
C GLU A 31 -7.14 10.17 -5.01
N GLU A 32 -5.89 10.21 -5.50
CA GLU A 32 -5.48 9.53 -6.73
C GLU A 32 -5.69 8.02 -6.64
N ILE A 33 -5.27 7.40 -5.53
CA ILE A 33 -5.46 5.98 -5.27
C ILE A 33 -6.95 5.62 -5.22
N ARG A 34 -7.78 6.47 -4.60
CA ARG A 34 -9.23 6.27 -4.49
C ARG A 34 -9.93 6.30 -5.85
N ARG A 35 -9.39 7.06 -6.81
CA ARG A 35 -9.94 7.17 -8.18
C ARG A 35 -9.54 5.99 -9.07
N ASP A 36 -8.50 5.23 -8.72
CA ASP A 36 -8.13 4.01 -9.45
C ASP A 36 -9.10 2.86 -9.08
N PRO A 37 -10.00 2.43 -9.99
CA PRO A 37 -10.98 1.40 -9.69
C PRO A 37 -10.34 0.03 -9.40
N ILE A 38 -9.09 -0.18 -9.79
CA ILE A 38 -8.37 -1.46 -9.67
C ILE A 38 -7.72 -1.61 -8.28
N VAL A 39 -7.54 -0.51 -7.53
CA VAL A 39 -6.88 -0.52 -6.21
C VAL A 39 -7.52 -1.51 -5.25
N PHE A 40 -8.86 -1.52 -5.14
CA PHE A 40 -9.55 -2.44 -4.25
C PHE A 40 -9.36 -3.91 -4.65
N GLN A 41 -9.27 -4.20 -5.95
CA GLN A 41 -8.98 -5.55 -6.44
C GLN A 41 -7.55 -5.97 -6.07
N ARG A 42 -6.56 -5.08 -6.25
CA ARG A 42 -5.16 -5.36 -5.89
C ARG A 42 -5.00 -5.62 -4.39
N VAL A 43 -5.69 -4.86 -3.54
CA VAL A 43 -5.71 -5.08 -2.09
C VAL A 43 -6.27 -6.46 -1.75
N ARG A 44 -7.43 -6.82 -2.31
CA ARG A 44 -8.05 -8.14 -2.09
C ARG A 44 -7.15 -9.28 -2.56
N ASN A 45 -6.57 -9.19 -3.74
CA ASN A 45 -5.65 -10.20 -4.27
C ASN A 45 -4.39 -10.35 -3.40
N SER A 46 -3.81 -9.23 -2.94
CA SER A 46 -2.65 -9.26 -2.05
C SER A 46 -3.00 -9.89 -0.70
N PHE A 47 -4.18 -9.62 -0.17
CA PHE A 47 -4.67 -10.20 1.07
C PHE A 47 -4.85 -11.71 0.96
N ASP A 48 -5.55 -12.18 -0.08
CA ASP A 48 -5.75 -13.62 -0.35
C ASP A 48 -4.41 -14.36 -0.50
N ARG A 49 -3.47 -13.82 -1.28
CA ARG A 49 -2.12 -14.41 -1.43
C ARG A 49 -1.42 -14.59 -0.08
N ARG A 50 -1.48 -13.56 0.78
CA ARG A 50 -0.80 -13.58 2.09
C ARG A 50 -1.48 -14.52 3.08
N ILE A 51 -2.81 -14.62 3.07
CA ILE A 51 -3.53 -15.61 3.88
C ILE A 51 -3.12 -17.01 3.46
N ARG A 52 -3.14 -17.33 2.15
CA ARG A 52 -2.74 -18.65 1.67
C ARG A 52 -1.29 -18.98 2.03
N ALA A 53 -0.40 -18.00 1.95
CA ALA A 53 0.99 -18.16 2.37
C ALA A 53 1.12 -18.42 3.88
N CYS A 54 0.36 -17.71 4.72
CA CYS A 54 0.30 -17.95 6.16
C CYS A 54 -0.17 -19.36 6.49
N ILE A 55 -1.25 -19.82 5.82
CA ILE A 55 -1.80 -21.16 6.00
C ILE A 55 -0.76 -22.23 5.62
N ARG A 56 -0.10 -22.08 4.46
CA ARG A 56 0.97 -23.02 4.02
C ARG A 56 2.18 -23.03 4.95
N ALA A 57 2.44 -21.93 5.64
CA ALA A 57 3.52 -21.82 6.61
C ALA A 57 3.09 -22.22 8.03
N GLU A 58 1.87 -22.73 8.22
CA GLU A 58 1.30 -23.09 9.53
C GLU A 58 1.42 -21.95 10.56
N GLY A 59 1.25 -20.70 10.11
CA GLY A 59 1.39 -19.51 10.94
C GLY A 59 2.83 -19.06 11.23
N SER A 60 3.85 -19.76 10.74
CA SER A 60 5.25 -19.34 10.82
C SER A 60 5.57 -18.15 9.89
N TYR A 61 6.72 -17.51 10.08
CA TYR A 61 7.13 -16.35 9.28
C TYR A 61 7.31 -16.71 7.80
N PHE A 62 6.45 -16.17 6.94
CA PHE A 62 6.43 -16.44 5.51
C PHE A 62 6.94 -15.24 4.68
N LYS A 63 8.11 -14.67 5.01
CA LYS A 63 8.68 -13.52 4.28
C LYS A 63 8.95 -13.82 2.80
N HIS A 64 9.17 -15.08 2.43
CA HIS A 64 9.50 -15.50 1.06
C HIS A 64 8.28 -15.67 0.13
N PHE A 65 7.05 -15.50 0.65
CA PHE A 65 5.81 -15.78 -0.08
C PHE A 65 4.91 -14.53 -0.28
N ILE A 66 5.44 -13.33 0.03
CA ILE A 66 4.71 -12.04 -0.01
C ILE A 66 5.31 -11.12 -1.04
#